data_AF-A0A503X1X5-F1
#
_entry.id   AF-A0A503X1X5-F1
#
_cell.length_a   1.000
_cell.length_b   1.000
_cell.length_c   1.000
_cell.angle_alpha   90.00
_cell.angle_beta   90.00
_cell.angle_gamma   90.00
#
_symmetry.space_group_name_H-M   'P 1'
#
loop_
_entity.id
_entity.type
_entity.pdbx_description
1 polymer ?
#
loop_
_entity_poly.entity_id
_entity_poly.type
_entity_poly.pdbx_seq_one_letter_code
_entity_poly.pdbx_strand_id
1 'polypeptide(L)'
;MSAILGNAMVITAALPLVLGIVLALLSRFVVPASSPVRILFWAALVLFFYWDTLGPPVMPPVAASQKLIYLAIAGIVIGFLPERILAGRTAGVLTAAALATAFLWLGWRRIAAGSLDLQMIAALAVALLVLIGAAMLMAQPSSPSPAAEEPFLAPAAALSLSLSGAIVSVLGASIVTGQLLGSLAALTGGWCLVQYLTTLRGGAVSTLSKGVEFLLLFAAATVLIQVALLAPKANPLALVLSSLPPLAAVLMRGRLQGLLPGARPLRPLVAGVVIAVPAILAIVTAIVWAPHGAALGFS
;
A
#
# COMPACT_ATOMS: atom_id res chain seq x y z
N MET A 1 -31.16 -6.97 -0.76
CA MET A 1 -29.95 -6.34 -1.31
C MET A 1 -29.33 -5.28 -0.39
N SER A 2 -30.12 -4.48 0.33
CA SER A 2 -29.64 -3.49 1.31
C SER A 2 -28.82 -4.08 2.48
N ALA A 3 -29.19 -5.27 2.99
CA ALA A 3 -28.47 -5.90 4.11
C ALA A 3 -27.08 -6.45 3.74
N ILE A 4 -26.87 -6.85 2.48
CA ILE A 4 -25.58 -7.38 1.99
C ILE A 4 -24.62 -6.22 1.67
N LEU A 5 -25.13 -5.15 1.05
CA LEU A 5 -24.35 -3.96 0.76
C LEU A 5 -24.05 -3.11 1.99
N GLY A 6 -24.81 -3.23 3.08
CA GLY A 6 -24.52 -2.58 4.36
C GLY A 6 -23.52 -3.32 5.25
N ASN A 7 -23.04 -4.51 4.85
CA ASN A 7 -22.09 -5.28 5.65
C ASN A 7 -20.67 -4.73 5.43
N ALA A 8 -20.05 -4.26 6.52
CA ALA A 8 -18.69 -3.73 6.50
C ALA A 8 -17.68 -4.69 5.86
N MET A 9 -17.79 -6.00 6.10
CA MET A 9 -16.90 -7.01 5.49
C MET A 9 -17.03 -7.06 3.96
N VAL A 10 -18.25 -6.85 3.44
CA VAL A 10 -18.50 -6.85 2.00
C VAL A 10 -17.91 -5.60 1.37
N ILE A 11 -18.12 -4.42 1.98
CA ILE A 11 -17.64 -3.13 1.47
C ILE A 11 -16.11 -3.03 1.55
N THR A 12 -15.48 -3.51 2.62
CA THR A 12 -14.04 -3.28 2.88
C THR A 12 -13.13 -4.42 2.46
N ALA A 13 -13.67 -5.58 2.06
CA ALA A 13 -12.86 -6.72 1.61
C ALA A 13 -13.38 -7.35 0.32
N ALA A 14 -14.64 -7.82 0.30
CA ALA A 14 -15.15 -8.58 -0.85
C ALA A 14 -15.27 -7.71 -2.11
N LEU A 15 -15.85 -6.52 -2.01
CA LEU A 15 -16.02 -5.59 -3.13
C LEU A 15 -14.64 -5.14 -3.68
N PRO A 16 -13.68 -4.65 -2.87
CA PRO A 16 -12.35 -4.30 -3.38
C PRO A 16 -11.63 -5.48 -4.04
N LEU A 17 -11.73 -6.68 -3.47
CA LEU A 17 -11.14 -7.89 -4.06
C LEU A 17 -11.71 -8.17 -5.45
N VAL A 18 -13.04 -8.17 -5.59
CA VAL A 18 -13.72 -8.39 -6.88
C VAL A 18 -13.35 -7.30 -7.88
N LEU A 19 -13.30 -6.03 -7.46
CA LEU A 19 -12.88 -4.93 -8.32
C LEU A 19 -11.42 -5.10 -8.79
N GLY A 20 -10.54 -5.57 -7.91
CA GLY A 20 -9.14 -5.89 -8.26
C GLY A 20 -9.04 -7.01 -9.30
N ILE A 21 -9.86 -8.06 -9.16
CA ILE A 21 -9.99 -9.14 -10.15
C ILE A 21 -10.46 -8.58 -11.49
N VAL A 22 -11.52 -7.76 -11.49
CA VAL A 22 -12.06 -7.13 -12.70
C VAL A 22 -11.01 -6.26 -13.38
N LEU A 23 -10.28 -5.43 -12.63
CA LEU A 23 -9.20 -4.62 -13.19
C LEU A 23 -8.11 -5.46 -13.85
N ALA A 24 -7.70 -6.56 -13.22
CA ALA A 24 -6.69 -7.43 -13.81
C ALA A 24 -7.17 -8.08 -15.11
N LEU A 25 -8.44 -8.54 -15.15
CA LEU A 25 -9.04 -9.09 -16.37
C LEU A 25 -9.14 -8.03 -17.47
N LEU A 26 -9.62 -6.82 -17.16
CA LEU A 26 -9.68 -5.70 -18.12
C LEU A 26 -8.29 -5.32 -18.66
N SER A 27 -7.28 -5.33 -17.80
CA SER A 27 -5.90 -5.04 -18.20
C SER A 27 -5.30 -6.10 -19.14
N ARG A 28 -5.85 -7.31 -19.12
CA ARG A 28 -5.41 -8.42 -19.95
C ARG A 28 -6.09 -8.43 -21.32
N PHE A 29 -7.39 -8.13 -21.36
CA PHE A 29 -8.20 -8.31 -22.56
C PHE A 29 -8.52 -7.03 -23.31
N VAL A 30 -8.52 -5.88 -22.64
CA VAL A 30 -9.11 -4.64 -23.19
C VAL A 30 -8.11 -3.49 -23.23
N VAL A 31 -7.34 -3.28 -22.16
CA VAL A 31 -6.56 -2.05 -21.99
C VAL A 31 -5.05 -2.31 -22.12
N PRO A 32 -4.32 -1.70 -23.07
CA PRO A 32 -2.86 -1.83 -23.20
C PRO A 32 -2.07 -1.37 -21.97
N ALA A 33 -0.85 -1.91 -21.79
CA ALA A 33 0.03 -1.63 -20.63
C ALA A 33 0.35 -0.16 -20.41
N SER A 34 0.62 0.54 -21.51
CA SER A 34 0.97 1.95 -21.54
C SER A 34 -0.23 2.89 -21.52
N SER A 35 -1.47 2.36 -21.46
CA SER A 35 -2.66 3.22 -21.56
C SER A 35 -2.90 4.00 -20.26
N PRO A 36 -3.06 5.34 -20.32
CA PRO A 36 -3.40 6.16 -19.16
C PRO A 36 -4.76 5.79 -18.56
N VAL A 37 -5.60 5.09 -19.32
CA VAL A 37 -6.90 4.56 -18.87
C VAL A 37 -6.74 3.63 -17.67
N ARG A 38 -5.63 2.88 -17.57
CA ARG A 38 -5.37 2.03 -16.39
C ARG A 38 -5.19 2.86 -15.13
N ILE A 39 -4.40 3.94 -15.22
CA ILE A 39 -4.19 4.86 -14.09
C ILE A 39 -5.52 5.49 -13.70
N LEU A 40 -6.36 5.86 -14.67
CA LEU A 40 -7.69 6.40 -14.40
C LEU A 40 -8.60 5.44 -13.63
N PHE A 41 -8.63 4.16 -14.02
CA PHE A 41 -9.42 3.15 -13.30
C PHE A 41 -8.91 2.94 -11.86
N TRP A 42 -7.59 2.81 -11.69
CA TRP A 42 -7.00 2.70 -10.35
C TRP A 42 -7.25 3.95 -9.50
N ALA A 43 -7.09 5.13 -10.09
CA ALA A 43 -7.36 6.42 -9.44
C ALA A 43 -8.82 6.53 -9.00
N ALA A 44 -9.77 6.15 -9.86
CA ALA A 44 -11.19 6.18 -9.55
C ALA A 44 -11.53 5.24 -8.38
N LEU A 45 -10.97 4.02 -8.36
CA LEU A 45 -11.20 3.08 -7.26
C LEU A 45 -10.55 3.51 -5.95
N VAL A 46 -9.30 3.99 -5.99
CA VAL A 46 -8.63 4.54 -4.81
C VAL A 46 -9.44 5.71 -4.26
N LEU A 47 -9.84 6.66 -5.12
CA LEU A 47 -10.65 7.80 -4.69
C LEU A 47 -12.02 7.37 -4.15
N PHE A 48 -12.65 6.37 -4.76
CA PHE A 48 -13.90 5.78 -4.27
C PHE A 48 -13.74 5.23 -2.85
N PHE A 49 -12.68 4.47 -2.56
CA PHE A 49 -12.47 3.95 -1.20
C PHE A 49 -12.14 5.06 -0.19
N TYR A 50 -11.40 6.09 -0.58
CA TYR A 50 -11.17 7.24 0.30
C TYR A 50 -12.48 7.99 0.59
N TRP A 51 -13.31 8.20 -0.43
CA TRP A 51 -14.60 8.87 -0.28
C TRP A 51 -15.56 8.05 0.57
N ASP A 52 -15.65 6.74 0.33
CA ASP A 52 -16.52 5.82 1.06
C ASP A 52 -16.13 5.72 2.55
N THR A 53 -14.83 5.72 2.85
CA THR A 53 -14.34 5.58 4.23
C THR A 53 -14.26 6.90 5.00
N LEU A 54 -13.90 8.01 4.34
CA LEU A 54 -13.63 9.30 5.01
C LEU A 54 -14.71 10.35 4.75
N GLY A 55 -15.60 10.11 3.79
CA GLY A 55 -16.59 11.06 3.31
C GLY A 55 -16.04 12.08 2.31
N PRO A 56 -16.86 13.06 1.90
CA PRO A 56 -16.48 14.11 0.97
C PRO A 56 -15.37 15.01 1.53
N PRO A 57 -14.53 15.62 0.66
CA PRO A 57 -13.48 16.52 1.09
C PRO A 57 -14.06 17.79 1.73
N VAL A 58 -13.54 18.16 2.91
CA VAL A 58 -13.92 19.39 3.63
C VAL A 58 -12.85 20.47 3.43
N MET A 59 -13.27 21.73 3.23
CA MET A 59 -12.37 22.88 3.05
C MET A 59 -12.61 23.94 4.13
N PRO A 60 -11.58 24.32 4.93
CA PRO A 60 -10.21 23.79 4.94
C PRO A 60 -10.09 22.43 5.68
N PRO A 61 -9.13 21.54 5.31
CA PRO A 61 -8.89 20.31 6.05
C PRO A 61 -8.22 20.59 7.40
N VAL A 62 -8.93 20.30 8.48
CA VAL A 62 -8.45 20.53 9.86
C VAL A 62 -7.89 19.24 10.47
N ALA A 63 -8.56 18.11 10.25
CA ALA A 63 -8.16 16.82 10.79
C ALA A 63 -7.22 16.07 9.83
N ALA A 64 -6.34 15.23 10.36
CA ALA A 64 -5.43 14.44 9.52
C ALA A 64 -6.16 13.43 8.62
N SER A 65 -7.29 12.87 9.08
CA SER A 65 -8.15 12.03 8.25
C SER A 65 -8.72 12.79 7.05
N GLN A 66 -9.06 14.07 7.22
CA GLN A 66 -9.50 14.91 6.10
C GLN A 66 -8.37 15.19 5.10
N LYS A 67 -7.11 15.23 5.54
CA LYS A 67 -5.95 15.45 4.65
C LYS A 67 -5.67 14.26 3.74
N LEU A 68 -6.04 13.05 4.14
CA LEU A 68 -5.81 11.83 3.36
C LEU A 68 -6.43 11.89 1.97
N ILE A 69 -7.66 12.40 1.81
CA ILE A 69 -8.29 12.46 0.48
C ILE A 69 -7.54 13.40 -0.45
N TYR A 70 -7.00 14.51 0.07
CA TYR A 70 -6.15 15.42 -0.69
C TYR A 70 -4.80 14.79 -1.04
N LEU A 71 -4.24 13.97 -0.15
CA LEU A 71 -3.05 13.16 -0.46
C LEU A 71 -3.36 12.13 -1.55
N ALA A 72 -4.51 11.44 -1.51
CA ALA A 72 -4.91 10.55 -2.60
C ALA A 72 -5.00 11.30 -3.94
N ILE A 73 -5.63 12.48 -3.95
CA ILE A 73 -5.70 13.35 -5.14
C ILE A 73 -4.28 13.74 -5.62
N ALA A 74 -3.39 14.15 -4.72
CA ALA A 74 -2.01 14.46 -5.07
C ALA A 74 -1.28 13.23 -5.65
N GLY A 75 -1.51 12.06 -5.06
CA GLY A 75 -0.99 10.77 -5.54
C GLY A 75 -1.47 10.45 -6.96
N ILE A 76 -2.74 10.71 -7.25
CA ILE A 76 -3.33 10.56 -8.59
C ILE A 76 -2.68 11.52 -9.58
N VAL A 77 -2.58 12.82 -9.23
CA VAL A 77 -1.97 13.84 -10.10
C VAL A 77 -0.52 13.48 -10.44
N ILE A 78 0.27 13.07 -9.44
CA ILE A 78 1.65 12.63 -9.64
C ILE A 78 1.70 11.33 -10.46
N GLY A 79 0.78 10.38 -10.20
CA GLY A 79 0.68 9.12 -10.94
C GLY A 79 0.38 9.31 -12.44
N PHE A 80 -0.26 10.42 -12.82
CA PHE A 80 -0.48 10.79 -14.22
C PHE A 80 0.71 11.49 -14.90
N LEU A 81 1.81 11.73 -14.19
CA LEU A 81 3.00 12.30 -14.81
C LEU A 81 3.56 11.35 -15.89
N PRO A 82 4.19 11.88 -16.95
CA PRO A 82 4.81 11.08 -17.99
C PRO A 82 5.79 10.04 -17.45
N GLU A 83 5.83 8.85 -18.06
CA GLU A 83 6.73 7.76 -17.63
C GLU A 83 8.21 8.16 -17.60
N ARG A 84 8.65 9.10 -18.46
CA ARG A 84 10.01 9.66 -18.40
C ARG A 84 10.37 10.31 -17.06
N ILE A 85 9.38 10.84 -16.34
CA ILE A 85 9.54 11.42 -15.00
C ILE A 85 9.44 10.32 -13.95
N LEU A 86 8.52 9.38 -14.15
CA LEU A 86 8.23 8.24 -13.27
C LEU A 86 9.12 7.01 -13.51
N ALA A 87 10.23 7.15 -14.23
CA ALA A 87 11.21 6.10 -14.45
C ALA A 87 12.56 6.43 -13.81
N GLY A 88 13.24 5.43 -13.26
CA GLY A 88 14.61 5.58 -12.77
C GLY A 88 14.73 6.53 -11.58
N ARG A 89 15.92 7.13 -11.42
CA ARG A 89 16.26 7.93 -10.23
C ARG A 89 15.30 9.11 -9.97
N THR A 90 14.75 9.73 -11.01
CA THR A 90 13.80 10.85 -10.87
C THR A 90 12.52 10.40 -10.16
N ALA A 91 12.03 9.21 -10.47
CA ALA A 91 10.86 8.62 -9.83
C ALA A 91 11.10 8.39 -8.33
N GLY A 92 12.29 7.90 -7.97
CA GLY A 92 12.68 7.69 -6.58
C GLY A 92 12.73 9.01 -5.79
N VAL A 93 13.37 10.05 -6.36
CA VAL A 93 13.44 11.38 -5.73
C VAL A 93 12.04 11.99 -5.57
N LEU A 94 11.21 11.90 -6.60
CA LEU A 94 9.84 12.41 -6.57
C LEU A 94 9.01 11.68 -5.48
N THR A 95 9.16 10.36 -5.39
CA THR A 95 8.49 9.55 -4.37
C THR A 95 8.95 9.93 -2.97
N ALA A 96 10.27 10.10 -2.78
CA ALA A 96 10.82 10.54 -1.52
C ALA A 96 10.29 11.93 -1.10
N ALA A 97 10.32 12.88 -2.04
CA ALA A 97 9.82 14.24 -1.80
C ALA A 97 8.32 14.22 -1.46
N ALA A 98 7.50 13.51 -2.24
CA ALA A 98 6.06 13.42 -2.01
C ALA A 98 5.73 12.82 -0.63
N LEU A 99 6.40 11.73 -0.23
CA LEU A 99 6.18 11.09 1.07
C LEU A 99 6.69 11.95 2.22
N ALA A 100 7.83 12.62 2.07
CA ALA A 100 8.33 13.57 3.07
C ALA A 100 7.36 14.74 3.27
N THR A 101 6.85 15.32 2.17
CA THR A 101 5.84 16.39 2.23
C THR A 101 4.55 15.89 2.88
N ALA A 102 4.10 14.68 2.56
CA ALA A 102 2.92 14.09 3.17
C ALA A 102 3.09 13.88 4.69
N PHE A 103 4.24 13.34 5.11
CA PHE A 103 4.57 13.18 6.53
C PHE A 103 4.56 14.52 7.27
N LEU A 104 5.24 15.53 6.72
CA LEU A 104 5.27 16.88 7.29
C LEU A 104 3.86 17.48 7.36
N TRP A 105 3.06 17.35 6.30
CA TRP A 105 1.72 17.93 6.28
C TRP A 105 0.74 17.24 7.25
N LEU A 106 0.83 15.92 7.39
CA LEU A 106 0.04 15.15 8.36
C LEU A 106 0.48 15.46 9.80
N GLY A 107 1.79 15.47 10.05
CA GLY A 107 2.39 15.53 11.38
C GLY A 107 2.73 16.93 11.91
N TRP A 108 2.66 18.00 11.11
CA TRP A 108 3.17 19.34 11.47
C TRP A 108 2.76 19.81 12.85
N ARG A 109 1.47 19.65 13.23
CA ARG A 109 0.98 20.09 14.55
C ARG A 109 1.65 19.36 15.70
N ARG A 110 1.85 18.04 15.55
CA ARG A 110 2.49 17.20 16.57
C ARG A 110 4.00 17.48 16.63
N ILE A 111 4.63 17.74 15.49
CA ILE A 111 6.05 18.14 15.40
C ILE A 111 6.25 19.51 16.07
N ALA A 112 5.41 20.49 15.74
CA ALA A 112 5.47 21.85 16.29
C ALA A 112 5.21 21.89 17.81
N ALA A 113 4.45 20.92 18.35
CA ALA A 113 4.23 20.78 19.79
C ALA A 113 5.47 20.27 20.55
N GLY A 114 6.51 19.79 19.85
CA GLY A 114 7.81 19.44 20.45
C GLY A 114 7.85 18.16 21.30
N SER A 115 6.77 17.37 21.35
CA SER A 115 6.73 16.12 22.11
C SER A 115 7.37 14.96 21.35
N LEU A 116 8.57 14.55 21.76
CA LEU A 116 9.24 13.32 21.28
C LEU A 116 8.90 12.14 22.21
N ASP A 117 7.69 11.62 22.07
CA ASP A 117 7.31 10.36 22.71
C ASP A 117 7.67 9.14 21.84
N LEU A 118 7.55 7.94 22.42
CA LEU A 118 7.85 6.68 21.72
C LEU A 118 7.04 6.52 20.42
N GLN A 119 5.81 7.02 20.40
CA GLN A 119 4.95 6.97 19.23
C GLN A 119 5.45 7.91 18.12
N MET A 120 5.91 9.13 18.44
CA MET A 120 6.52 10.02 17.46
C MET A 120 7.81 9.41 16.88
N ILE A 121 8.65 8.79 17.72
CA ILE A 121 9.86 8.09 17.26
C ILE A 121 9.48 6.97 16.28
N ALA A 122 8.45 6.18 16.60
CA ALA A 122 7.94 5.14 15.72
C ALA A 122 7.40 5.72 14.41
N ALA A 123 6.66 6.82 14.46
CA ALA A 123 6.14 7.50 13.27
C ALA A 123 7.26 8.02 12.37
N LEU A 124 8.34 8.58 12.94
CA LEU A 124 9.54 8.97 12.20
C LEU A 124 10.22 7.77 11.54
N ALA A 125 10.39 6.66 12.29
CA ALA A 125 10.97 5.43 11.76
C ALA A 125 10.13 4.85 10.62
N VAL A 126 8.80 4.77 10.79
CA VAL A 126 7.86 4.33 9.76
C VAL A 126 7.96 5.21 8.52
N ALA A 127 7.88 6.53 8.69
CA ALA A 127 7.95 7.47 7.57
C ALA A 127 9.27 7.32 6.81
N LEU A 128 10.39 7.23 7.52
CA LEU A 128 11.71 7.06 6.91
C LEU A 128 11.84 5.72 6.17
N LEU A 129 11.42 4.61 6.78
CA LEU A 129 11.53 3.27 6.19
C LEU A 129 10.64 3.11 4.96
N VAL A 130 9.37 3.55 5.03
CA VAL A 130 8.48 3.52 3.87
C VAL A 130 9.02 4.44 2.76
N LEU A 131 9.50 5.63 3.11
CA LEU A 131 10.08 6.58 2.16
C LEU A 131 11.27 5.96 1.43
N ILE A 132 12.25 5.40 2.15
CA ILE A 132 13.43 4.78 1.53
C ILE A 132 13.00 3.60 0.67
N GLY A 133 12.16 2.70 1.19
CA GLY A 133 11.73 1.51 0.46
C GLY A 133 10.95 1.84 -0.82
N ALA A 134 9.96 2.73 -0.73
CA ALA A 134 9.17 3.16 -1.88
C ALA A 134 10.02 3.93 -2.90
N ALA A 135 10.90 4.83 -2.45
CA ALA A 135 11.79 5.58 -3.33
C ALA A 135 12.77 4.66 -4.06
N MET A 136 13.39 3.71 -3.36
CA MET A 136 14.30 2.72 -3.97
C MET A 136 13.57 1.83 -4.97
N LEU A 137 12.35 1.39 -4.66
CA LEU A 137 11.54 0.55 -5.53
C LEU A 137 11.11 1.30 -6.80
N MET A 138 10.70 2.56 -6.66
CA MET A 138 10.36 3.42 -7.79
C MET A 138 11.58 3.82 -8.62
N ALA A 139 12.76 3.91 -8.00
CA ALA A 139 14.00 4.24 -8.68
C ALA A 139 14.51 3.16 -9.65
N GLN A 140 13.94 1.95 -9.57
CA GLN A 140 14.40 0.84 -10.39
C GLN A 140 13.88 0.96 -11.83
N PRO A 141 14.78 0.84 -12.84
CA PRO A 141 14.38 0.88 -14.23
C PRO A 141 13.50 -0.32 -14.59
N SER A 142 12.58 -0.11 -15.53
CA SER A 142 11.78 -1.19 -16.11
C SER A 142 12.69 -2.07 -16.98
N SER A 143 12.75 -3.37 -16.69
CA SER A 143 13.51 -4.32 -17.50
C SER A 143 12.76 -4.64 -18.80
N PRO A 144 13.42 -4.67 -19.97
CA PRO A 144 12.80 -5.07 -21.23
C PRO A 144 12.41 -6.56 -21.26
N SER A 145 13.07 -7.39 -20.46
CA SER A 145 12.76 -8.82 -20.27
C SER A 145 12.64 -9.13 -18.77
N PRO A 146 11.52 -8.78 -18.13
CA PRO A 146 11.37 -8.92 -16.69
C PRO A 146 11.36 -10.40 -16.29
N ALA A 147 12.03 -10.71 -15.18
CA ALA A 147 11.89 -12.01 -14.53
C ALA A 147 10.45 -12.21 -14.01
N ALA A 148 10.05 -13.46 -13.78
CA ALA A 148 8.66 -13.80 -13.48
C ALA A 148 8.10 -13.13 -12.20
N GLU A 149 8.97 -12.81 -11.24
CA GLU A 149 8.64 -12.12 -10.00
C GLU A 149 8.53 -10.60 -10.13
N GLU A 150 9.21 -9.98 -11.11
CA GLU A 150 9.32 -8.52 -11.19
C GLU A 150 7.98 -7.78 -11.24
N PRO A 151 6.95 -8.25 -11.99
CA PRO A 151 5.64 -7.61 -12.03
C PRO A 151 4.90 -7.63 -10.68
N PHE A 152 5.30 -8.50 -9.77
CA PHE A 152 4.62 -8.72 -8.49
C PHE A 152 5.26 -7.94 -7.35
N LEU A 153 6.48 -7.42 -7.49
CA LEU A 153 7.21 -6.84 -6.36
C LEU A 153 6.54 -5.59 -5.77
N ALA A 154 6.17 -4.62 -6.62
CA ALA A 154 5.47 -3.42 -6.18
C ALA A 154 4.06 -3.70 -5.64
N PRO A 155 3.19 -4.45 -6.33
CA PRO A 155 1.87 -4.74 -5.78
C PRO A 155 1.93 -5.67 -4.56
N ALA A 156 2.91 -6.59 -4.44
CA ALA A 156 3.10 -7.39 -3.23
C ALA A 156 3.57 -6.52 -2.06
N ALA A 157 4.48 -5.56 -2.28
CA ALA A 157 4.87 -4.61 -1.25
C ALA A 157 3.68 -3.76 -0.76
N ALA A 158 2.89 -3.22 -1.69
CA ALA A 158 1.70 -2.45 -1.37
C ALA A 158 0.64 -3.30 -0.64
N LEU A 159 0.40 -4.53 -1.10
CA LEU A 159 -0.47 -5.51 -0.45
C LEU A 159 -0.03 -5.80 0.98
N SER A 160 1.22 -6.20 1.18
CA SER A 160 1.75 -6.59 2.50
C SER A 160 1.79 -5.42 3.47
N LEU A 161 2.19 -4.23 3.02
CA LEU A 161 2.16 -3.00 3.81
C LEU A 161 0.73 -2.64 4.19
N SER A 162 -0.21 -2.71 3.25
CA SER A 162 -1.61 -2.37 3.49
C SER A 162 -2.27 -3.39 4.42
N LEU A 163 -2.01 -4.68 4.25
CA LEU A 163 -2.60 -5.74 5.06
C LEU A 163 -2.12 -5.67 6.51
N SER A 164 -0.80 -5.56 6.73
CA SER A 164 -0.27 -5.40 8.08
C SER A 164 -0.71 -4.09 8.71
N GLY A 165 -0.63 -2.99 7.96
CA GLY A 165 -1.11 -1.68 8.40
C GLY A 165 -2.59 -1.69 8.77
N ALA A 166 -3.45 -2.42 8.05
CA ALA A 166 -4.86 -2.55 8.35
C ALA A 166 -5.10 -3.19 9.73
N ILE A 167 -4.46 -4.34 9.98
CA ILE A 167 -4.59 -5.05 11.26
C ILE A 167 -4.02 -4.23 12.42
N VAL A 168 -2.82 -3.67 12.24
CA VAL A 168 -2.19 -2.80 13.25
C VAL A 168 -3.05 -1.57 13.54
N SER A 169 -3.69 -0.99 12.52
CA SER A 169 -4.57 0.16 12.66
C SER A 169 -5.85 -0.18 13.44
N VAL A 170 -6.49 -1.31 13.12
CA VAL A 170 -7.69 -1.77 13.85
C VAL A 170 -7.36 -2.02 15.32
N LEU A 171 -6.29 -2.77 15.61
CA LEU A 171 -5.84 -3.03 16.98
C LEU A 171 -5.38 -1.74 17.69
N GLY A 172 -4.89 -0.76 16.94
CA GLY A 172 -4.50 0.57 17.40
C GLY A 172 -5.66 1.54 17.66
N ALA A 173 -6.91 1.07 17.63
CA ALA A 173 -8.13 1.87 17.77
C ALA A 173 -8.35 2.89 16.64
N SER A 174 -7.91 2.55 15.42
CA SER A 174 -8.11 3.34 14.20
C SER A 174 -8.78 2.46 13.14
N ILE A 175 -10.08 2.19 13.35
CA ILE A 175 -10.85 1.23 12.54
C ILE A 175 -11.04 1.74 11.11
N VAL A 176 -11.40 3.01 10.93
CA VAL A 176 -11.70 3.59 9.61
C VAL A 176 -10.48 3.57 8.67
N THR A 177 -9.31 3.95 9.17
CA THR A 177 -8.04 3.86 8.42
C THR A 177 -7.63 2.41 8.19
N GLY A 178 -7.93 1.52 9.16
CA GLY A 178 -7.74 0.08 9.00
C GLY A 178 -8.61 -0.51 7.88
N GLN A 179 -9.87 -0.08 7.77
CA GLN A 179 -10.76 -0.45 6.68
C GLN A 179 -10.25 0.07 5.33
N LEU A 180 -9.77 1.31 5.26
CA LEU A 180 -9.18 1.86 4.05
C LEU A 180 -7.95 1.07 3.58
N LEU A 181 -7.01 0.79 4.49
CA LEU A 181 -5.86 -0.06 4.20
C LEU A 181 -6.29 -1.49 3.81
N GLY A 182 -7.31 -2.04 4.47
CA GLY A 182 -7.90 -3.33 4.14
C GLY A 182 -8.46 -3.36 2.72
N SER A 183 -9.17 -2.31 2.30
CA SER A 183 -9.69 -2.16 0.94
C SER A 183 -8.56 -2.07 -0.09
N LEU A 184 -7.49 -1.31 0.19
CA LEU A 184 -6.31 -1.24 -0.68
C LEU A 184 -5.59 -2.60 -0.78
N ALA A 185 -5.47 -3.33 0.34
CA ALA A 185 -4.92 -4.68 0.36
C ALA A 185 -5.78 -5.65 -0.46
N ALA A 186 -7.10 -5.65 -0.28
CA ALA A 186 -8.00 -6.51 -1.03
C ALA A 186 -7.99 -6.18 -2.53
N LEU A 187 -7.99 -4.89 -2.90
CA LEU A 187 -7.88 -4.44 -4.31
C LEU A 187 -6.59 -4.94 -4.96
N THR A 188 -5.45 -4.72 -4.30
CA THR A 188 -4.14 -5.18 -4.80
C THR A 188 -4.02 -6.70 -4.82
N GLY A 189 -4.61 -7.39 -3.83
CA GLY A 189 -4.66 -8.85 -3.75
C GLY A 189 -5.46 -9.46 -4.90
N GLY A 190 -6.61 -8.88 -5.25
CA GLY A 190 -7.42 -9.31 -6.38
C GLY A 190 -6.67 -9.20 -7.71
N TRP A 191 -5.91 -8.10 -7.89
CA TRP A 191 -5.02 -7.94 -9.03
C TRP A 191 -3.94 -9.03 -9.07
N CYS A 192 -3.19 -9.18 -7.98
CA CYS A 192 -2.10 -10.16 -7.87
C CYS A 192 -2.59 -11.60 -8.11
N LEU A 193 -3.78 -11.95 -7.63
CA LEU A 193 -4.35 -13.28 -7.78
C LEU A 193 -4.54 -13.65 -9.25
N VAL A 194 -5.20 -12.78 -10.03
CA VAL A 194 -5.45 -13.03 -11.46
C VAL A 194 -4.13 -13.14 -12.21
N GLN A 195 -3.18 -12.24 -11.94
CA GLN A 195 -1.86 -12.28 -12.57
C GLN A 195 -1.09 -13.54 -12.22
N TYR A 196 -1.13 -13.99 -10.97
CA TYR A 196 -0.49 -15.23 -10.56
C TYR A 196 -1.09 -16.44 -11.28
N LEU A 197 -2.43 -16.51 -11.38
CA LEU A 197 -3.11 -17.54 -12.17
C LEU A 197 -2.69 -17.51 -13.65
N THR A 198 -2.42 -16.33 -14.22
CA THR A 198 -1.88 -16.23 -15.58
C THR A 198 -0.46 -16.81 -15.69
N THR A 199 0.40 -16.56 -14.70
CA THR A 199 1.75 -17.13 -14.63
C THR A 199 1.71 -18.66 -14.54
N LEU A 200 0.81 -19.21 -13.74
CA LEU A 200 0.62 -20.67 -13.63
C LEU A 200 0.21 -21.31 -14.95
N ARG A 201 -0.55 -20.58 -15.79
CA ARG A 201 -0.94 -21.01 -17.14
C ARG A 201 0.12 -20.74 -18.21
N GLY A 202 1.31 -20.25 -17.83
CA GLY A 202 2.38 -19.90 -18.77
C GLY A 202 2.13 -18.63 -19.59
N GLY A 203 1.11 -17.83 -19.23
CA GLY A 203 0.76 -16.61 -19.93
C GLY A 203 1.68 -15.42 -19.63
N ALA A 204 1.61 -14.40 -20.48
CA ALA A 204 2.27 -13.12 -20.22
C ALA A 204 1.51 -12.32 -19.14
N VAL A 205 2.24 -11.90 -18.11
CA VAL A 205 1.70 -11.11 -16.99
C VAL A 205 1.63 -9.64 -17.39
N SER A 206 0.50 -8.97 -17.14
CA SER A 206 0.38 -7.53 -17.36
C SER A 206 1.07 -6.78 -16.22
N THR A 207 2.10 -6.01 -16.54
CA THR A 207 2.80 -5.18 -15.56
C THR A 207 1.96 -3.97 -15.17
N LEU A 208 2.09 -3.52 -13.92
CA LEU A 208 1.58 -2.22 -13.52
C LEU A 208 2.42 -1.13 -14.17
N SER A 209 1.78 -0.04 -14.60
CA SER A 209 2.52 1.14 -15.01
C SER A 209 3.13 1.81 -13.78
N LYS A 210 4.23 2.54 -13.97
CA LYS A 210 4.91 3.27 -12.88
C LYS A 210 3.99 4.25 -12.15
N GLY A 211 3.03 4.84 -12.86
CA GLY A 211 1.99 5.69 -12.26
C GLY A 211 1.10 4.94 -11.27
N VAL A 212 0.69 3.70 -11.60
CA VAL A 212 -0.11 2.88 -10.69
C VAL A 212 0.73 2.35 -9.52
N GLU A 213 1.97 1.91 -9.77
CA GLU A 213 2.90 1.51 -8.70
C GLU A 213 3.07 2.64 -7.67
N PHE A 214 3.33 3.86 -8.16
CA PHE A 214 3.44 5.05 -7.34
C PHE A 214 2.14 5.31 -6.56
N LEU A 215 0.99 5.36 -7.25
CA LEU A 215 -0.31 5.64 -6.62
C LEU A 215 -0.60 4.67 -5.46
N LEU A 216 -0.38 3.37 -5.66
CA LEU A 216 -0.66 2.35 -4.64
C LEU A 216 0.28 2.46 -3.45
N LEU A 217 1.58 2.59 -3.71
CA LEU A 217 2.57 2.75 -2.65
C LEU A 217 2.33 4.04 -1.87
N PHE A 218 2.05 5.16 -2.56
CA PHE A 218 1.80 6.45 -1.94
C PHE A 218 0.52 6.45 -1.11
N ALA A 219 -0.58 5.90 -1.63
CA ALA A 219 -1.84 5.77 -0.91
C ALA A 219 -1.68 4.89 0.35
N ALA A 220 -1.06 3.73 0.23
CA ALA A 220 -0.85 2.84 1.38
C ALA A 220 0.10 3.46 2.42
N ALA A 221 1.20 4.07 1.96
CA ALA A 221 2.19 4.73 2.80
C ALA A 221 1.60 5.88 3.61
N THR A 222 0.83 6.76 2.98
CA THR A 222 0.26 7.95 3.64
C THR A 222 -0.76 7.57 4.71
N VAL A 223 -1.56 6.54 4.47
CA VAL A 223 -2.48 6.02 5.50
C VAL A 223 -1.69 5.37 6.65
N LEU A 224 -0.67 4.55 6.36
CA LEU A 224 0.17 3.96 7.41
C LEU A 224 0.91 5.04 8.24
N ILE A 225 1.41 6.09 7.60
CA ILE A 225 2.02 7.25 8.26
C ILE A 225 1.01 7.92 9.20
N GLN A 226 -0.24 8.13 8.75
CA GLN A 226 -1.28 8.67 9.62
C GLN A 226 -1.54 7.76 10.83
N VAL A 227 -1.62 6.45 10.61
CA VAL A 227 -1.80 5.49 11.70
C VAL A 227 -0.65 5.60 12.70
N ALA A 228 0.60 5.63 12.23
CA ALA A 228 1.75 5.78 13.12
C ALA A 228 1.74 7.11 13.89
N LEU A 229 1.32 8.20 13.25
CA LEU A 229 1.23 9.52 13.85
C LEU A 229 0.07 9.69 14.83
N LEU A 230 -1.01 8.91 14.74
CA LEU A 230 -2.27 9.27 15.43
C LEU A 230 -3.01 8.09 16.09
N ALA A 231 -2.65 6.84 15.83
CA ALA A 231 -3.29 5.69 16.46
C ALA A 231 -2.73 5.50 17.89
N PRO A 232 -3.48 5.87 18.95
CA PRO A 232 -2.93 6.01 20.30
C PRO A 232 -2.56 4.67 20.94
N LYS A 233 -3.16 3.57 20.47
CA LYS A 233 -2.96 2.22 21.00
C LYS A 233 -2.14 1.31 20.08
N ALA A 234 -1.66 1.84 18.94
CA ALA A 234 -0.89 1.04 18.01
C ALA A 234 0.50 0.72 18.59
N ASN A 235 0.90 -0.55 18.53
CA ASN A 235 2.21 -0.98 19.00
C ASN A 235 3.31 -0.36 18.10
N PRO A 236 4.26 0.43 18.66
CA PRO A 236 5.35 1.06 17.91
C PRO A 236 6.17 0.10 17.05
N LEU A 237 6.48 -1.08 17.58
CA LEU A 237 7.29 -2.08 16.88
C LEU A 237 6.50 -2.69 15.71
N ALA A 238 5.21 -2.98 15.91
CA ALA A 238 4.35 -3.49 14.84
C ALA A 238 4.22 -2.48 13.68
N LEU A 239 4.15 -1.19 13.99
CA LEU A 239 4.14 -0.13 12.97
C LEU A 239 5.44 -0.10 12.17
N VAL A 240 6.59 -0.15 12.84
CA VAL A 240 7.90 -0.21 12.18
C VAL A 240 8.01 -1.43 11.28
N LEU A 241 7.60 -2.62 11.76
CA LEU A 241 7.63 -3.83 10.94
C LEU A 241 6.69 -3.74 9.71
N SER A 242 5.53 -3.09 9.86
CA SER A 242 4.57 -2.88 8.75
C SER A 242 5.12 -1.98 7.63
N SER A 243 6.13 -1.15 7.93
CA SER A 243 6.77 -0.24 6.96
C SER A 243 7.83 -0.88 6.07
N LEU A 244 8.29 -2.09 6.41
CA LEU A 244 9.41 -2.78 5.75
C LEU A 244 9.10 -3.49 4.41
N PRO A 245 7.85 -3.87 4.04
CA PRO A 245 7.62 -4.61 2.79
C PRO A 245 8.17 -3.96 1.51
N PRO A 246 8.13 -2.62 1.31
CA PRO A 246 8.78 -1.99 0.16
C PRO A 246 10.30 -2.21 0.12
N LEU A 247 10.98 -2.17 1.27
CA LEU A 247 12.41 -2.49 1.36
C LEU A 247 12.67 -3.97 1.05
N ALA A 248 11.84 -4.87 1.57
CA ALA A 248 11.96 -6.30 1.26
C ALA A 248 11.81 -6.56 -0.25
N ALA A 249 10.89 -5.87 -0.92
CA ALA A 249 10.70 -5.96 -2.36
C ALA A 249 11.91 -5.45 -3.15
N VAL A 250 12.56 -4.38 -2.70
CA VAL A 250 13.83 -3.89 -3.29
C VAL A 250 14.92 -4.95 -3.17
N LEU A 251 15.03 -5.63 -2.03
CA LEU A 251 16.04 -6.65 -1.79
C LEU A 251 15.84 -7.91 -2.66
N MET A 252 14.60 -8.20 -3.09
CA MET A 252 14.29 -9.35 -3.99
C MET A 252 14.98 -9.24 -5.34
N ARG A 253 15.19 -8.03 -5.87
CA ARG A 253 15.90 -7.82 -7.16
C ARG A 253 17.43 -7.85 -7.03
N GLY A 254 17.95 -7.90 -5.82
CA GLY A 254 19.39 -7.88 -5.57
C GLY A 254 19.81 -9.03 -4.68
N ARG A 255 20.13 -8.72 -3.42
CA ARG A 255 20.79 -9.64 -2.49
C ARG A 255 20.00 -10.92 -2.20
N LEU A 256 18.67 -10.89 -2.32
CA LEU A 256 17.80 -12.02 -2.02
C LEU A 256 17.35 -12.79 -3.26
N GLN A 257 17.85 -12.42 -4.45
CA GLN A 257 17.50 -13.11 -5.70
C GLN A 257 17.92 -14.59 -5.68
N GLY A 258 19.01 -14.93 -4.97
CA GLY A 258 19.47 -16.32 -4.80
C GLY A 258 18.54 -17.22 -3.99
N LEU A 259 17.57 -16.66 -3.26
CA LEU A 259 16.54 -17.43 -2.55
C LEU A 259 15.40 -17.88 -3.47
N LEU A 260 15.33 -17.32 -4.70
CA LEU A 260 14.23 -17.61 -5.62
C LEU A 260 14.47 -18.93 -6.35
N PRO A 261 13.45 -19.80 -6.45
CA PRO A 261 13.57 -21.08 -7.13
C PRO A 261 13.79 -20.87 -8.64
N GLY A 262 14.45 -21.84 -9.29
CA GLY A 262 14.58 -21.85 -10.76
C GLY A 262 13.24 -21.99 -11.48
N ALA A 263 12.23 -22.58 -10.84
CA ALA A 263 10.93 -22.81 -11.44
C ALA A 263 10.13 -21.50 -11.59
N ARG A 264 9.86 -21.11 -12.83
CA ARG A 264 9.12 -19.89 -13.22
C ARG A 264 7.84 -19.62 -12.41
N PRO A 265 6.93 -20.60 -12.14
CA PRO A 265 5.70 -20.33 -11.39
C PRO A 265 5.90 -20.15 -9.89
N LEU A 266 6.98 -20.69 -9.30
CA LEU A 266 7.24 -20.60 -7.87
C LEU A 266 7.92 -19.29 -7.48
N ARG A 267 8.66 -18.65 -8.40
CA ARG A 267 9.37 -17.38 -8.16
C ARG A 267 8.49 -16.28 -7.58
N PRO A 268 7.35 -15.88 -8.19
CA PRO A 268 6.52 -14.80 -7.63
C PRO A 268 5.89 -15.17 -6.29
N LEU A 269 5.58 -16.45 -6.05
CA LEU A 269 5.04 -16.92 -4.78
C LEU A 269 6.08 -16.78 -3.67
N VAL A 270 7.30 -17.28 -3.88
CA VAL A 270 8.39 -17.19 -2.91
C VAL A 270 8.78 -15.73 -2.67
N ALA A 271 8.90 -14.93 -3.72
CA ALA A 271 9.17 -13.49 -3.59
C ALA A 271 8.08 -12.79 -2.75
N GLY A 272 6.81 -13.08 -3.03
CA GLY A 272 5.67 -12.55 -2.28
C GLY A 272 5.70 -12.96 -0.81
N VAL A 273 6.00 -14.23 -0.50
CA VAL A 273 6.13 -14.71 0.89
C VAL A 273 7.27 -13.99 1.62
N VAL A 274 8.43 -13.83 0.99
CA VAL A 274 9.57 -13.13 1.63
C VAL A 274 9.25 -11.65 1.85
N ILE A 275 8.59 -10.98 0.90
CA ILE A 275 8.10 -9.60 1.07
C ILE A 275 7.06 -9.50 2.20
N ALA A 276 6.26 -10.55 2.41
CA ALA A 276 5.26 -10.60 3.46
C ALA A 276 5.82 -10.91 4.85
N VAL A 277 7.06 -11.41 5.00
CA VAL A 277 7.65 -11.75 6.31
C VAL A 277 7.58 -10.58 7.31
N PRO A 278 8.01 -9.34 6.98
CA PRO A 278 7.88 -8.22 7.91
C PRO A 278 6.42 -7.89 8.25
N ALA A 279 5.51 -8.03 7.29
CA ALA A 279 4.08 -7.81 7.51
C ALA A 279 3.48 -8.89 8.44
N ILE A 280 3.88 -10.15 8.30
CA ILE A 280 3.47 -11.25 9.21
C ILE A 280 3.99 -10.98 10.62
N LEU A 281 5.27 -10.60 10.76
CA LEU A 281 5.85 -10.25 12.06
C LEU A 281 5.15 -9.04 12.69
N ALA A 282 4.77 -8.05 11.89
CA ALA A 282 4.00 -6.90 12.35
C ALA A 282 2.64 -7.32 12.91
N ILE A 283 1.91 -8.17 12.18
CA ILE A 283 0.59 -8.70 12.58
C ILE A 283 0.73 -9.50 13.88
N VAL A 284 1.69 -10.44 13.96
CA VAL A 284 1.93 -11.24 15.16
C VAL A 284 2.28 -10.35 16.35
N THR A 285 3.17 -9.38 16.16
CA THR A 285 3.53 -8.42 17.21
C THR A 285 2.31 -7.62 17.67
N ALA A 286 1.46 -7.18 16.75
CA ALA A 286 0.25 -6.43 17.09
C ALA A 286 -0.76 -7.26 17.87
N ILE A 287 -0.95 -8.54 17.50
CA ILE A 287 -1.87 -9.45 18.18
C ILE A 287 -1.36 -9.79 19.59
N VAL A 288 -0.07 -10.15 19.73
CA VAL A 288 0.52 -10.52 21.02
C VAL A 288 0.48 -9.37 22.02
N TRP A 289 0.63 -8.13 21.54
CA TRP A 289 0.62 -6.93 22.37
C TRP A 289 -0.69 -6.15 22.28
N ALA A 290 -1.75 -6.76 21.74
CA ALA A 290 -3.06 -6.13 21.70
C ALA A 290 -3.58 -5.95 23.14
N PRO A 291 -4.06 -4.76 23.53
CA PRO A 291 -4.68 -4.58 24.83
C PRO A 291 -5.87 -5.54 24.96
N HIS A 292 -6.07 -6.14 26.13
CA HIS A 292 -7.05 -7.21 26.39
C HIS A 292 -8.48 -6.91 25.89
N GLY A 293 -8.89 -5.65 25.75
CA GLY A 293 -10.18 -5.24 25.16
C GLY A 293 -10.26 -5.28 23.62
N ALA A 294 -9.13 -5.19 22.92
CA ALA A 294 -9.05 -5.34 21.46
C ALA A 294 -9.08 -6.81 21.00
N ALA A 295 -8.72 -7.75 21.88
CA ALA A 295 -8.75 -9.19 21.60
C ALA A 295 -10.18 -9.79 21.64
N LEU A 296 -11.16 -9.07 22.19
CA LEU A 296 -12.51 -9.61 22.48
C LEU A 296 -13.67 -8.82 21.89
N GLY A 297 -13.45 -7.69 21.19
CA GLY A 297 -14.51 -6.99 20.47
C GLY A 297 -15.66 -6.44 21.35
N PHE A 298 -15.43 -6.21 22.64
CA PHE A 298 -16.40 -5.56 23.53
C PHE A 298 -15.70 -4.56 24.45
N SER A 299 -16.02 -3.27 24.27
CA SER A 299 -16.12 -2.27 25.33
C SER A 299 -17.14 -1.23 24.90
#